data_AF-A0A9D9I1S8-F1
#
_entry.id   AF-A0A9D9I1S8-F1
#
_cell.length_a   1.000
_cell.length_b   1.000
_cell.length_c   1.000
_cell.angle_alpha   90.00
_cell.angle_beta   90.00
_cell.angle_gamma   90.00
#
_symmetry.space_group_name_H-M   'P 1'
#
loop_
_entity.id
_entity.type
_entity.pdbx_description
1 polymer ?
#
loop_
_entity_poly.entity_id
_entity_poly.type
_entity_poly.pdbx_seq_one_letter_code
_entity_poly.pdbx_strand_id
1 'polypeptide(L)'
;MLYVMNVWSTVHQLEQIETIKNMVKQTGTLRIQKPVYLNRQGLRNYMIQIYGQERWAGSPYNHFRGIWRKVDQCYVEKKPLHVLAFECDKLIEVVKLKERIRAYCKIGKSSVHTSDTKEEADRMLRLLLHKNTVDFMNTVWPDKYPYLVSRLRKFAKKREQYKIPLEDLVLISESVFTLYGKKRKRKISWITRNGYHTTNIEKYNKKEFEAKITDLLKETAFLEENVIYFWNLKFVTLKYLLEIV
;
A
#
# COMPACT_ATOMS: atom_id res chain seq x y z
N MET A 1 9.89 4.85 -18.48
CA MET A 1 8.85 4.40 -17.53
C MET A 1 9.35 4.60 -16.10
N LEU A 2 8.46 4.90 -15.14
CA LEU A 2 8.81 4.98 -13.72
C LEU A 2 8.84 3.59 -13.07
N TYR A 3 9.89 3.30 -12.33
CA TYR A 3 10.04 2.08 -11.52
C TYR A 3 10.25 2.44 -10.06
N VAL A 4 9.85 1.55 -9.17
CA VAL A 4 10.09 1.67 -7.73
C VAL A 4 10.92 0.49 -7.27
N MET A 5 12.02 0.78 -6.60
CA MET A 5 12.85 -0.20 -5.92
C MET A 5 12.77 0.01 -4.41
N ASN A 6 12.45 -1.05 -3.69
CA ASN A 6 12.63 -1.12 -2.26
C ASN A 6 13.96 -1.78 -1.97
N VAL A 7 14.82 -1.07 -1.26
CA VAL A 7 15.98 -1.65 -0.60
C VAL A 7 15.53 -2.05 0.80
N TRP A 8 15.57 -3.34 1.08
CA TRP A 8 15.07 -3.90 2.35
C TRP A 8 15.97 -3.49 3.51
N SER A 9 15.41 -3.48 4.73
CA SER A 9 16.12 -3.06 5.95
C SER A 9 17.32 -3.94 6.32
N THR A 10 17.45 -5.13 5.72
CA THR A 10 18.67 -5.95 5.80
C THR A 10 19.88 -5.28 5.17
N VAL A 11 19.69 -4.43 4.15
CA VAL A 11 20.72 -3.57 3.59
C VAL A 11 20.59 -2.20 4.25
N HIS A 12 21.22 -2.01 5.40
CA HIS A 12 21.08 -0.79 6.22
C HIS A 12 22.39 -0.03 6.41
N GLN A 13 23.52 -0.54 5.91
CA GLN A 13 24.78 0.18 5.96
C GLN A 13 24.74 1.34 4.97
N LEU A 14 25.11 2.55 5.43
CA LEU A 14 25.03 3.77 4.63
C LEU A 14 25.82 3.67 3.32
N GLU A 15 27.01 3.08 3.37
CA GLU A 15 27.85 2.84 2.19
C GLU A 15 27.17 1.93 1.16
N GLN A 16 26.49 0.88 1.60
CA GLN A 16 25.75 -0.01 0.70
C GLN A 16 24.57 0.73 0.05
N ILE A 17 23.83 1.52 0.83
CA ILE A 17 22.73 2.34 0.32
C ILE A 17 23.22 3.35 -0.71
N GLU A 18 24.31 4.06 -0.44
CA GLU A 18 24.86 5.04 -1.39
C GLU A 18 25.39 4.36 -2.66
N THR A 19 26.04 3.21 -2.52
CA THR A 19 26.47 2.38 -3.66
C THR A 19 25.28 1.99 -4.53
N ILE A 20 24.20 1.49 -3.94
CA ILE A 20 22.97 1.12 -4.66
C ILE A 20 22.36 2.33 -5.36
N LYS A 21 22.32 3.49 -4.69
CA LYS A 21 21.82 4.73 -5.31
C LYS A 21 22.65 5.12 -6.53
N ASN A 22 23.97 5.02 -6.46
CA ASN A 22 24.84 5.31 -7.60
C ASN A 22 24.60 4.33 -8.76
N MET A 23 24.41 3.03 -8.47
CA MET A 23 24.01 2.05 -9.49
C MET A 23 22.66 2.40 -10.14
N VAL A 24 21.69 2.89 -9.36
CA VAL A 24 20.40 3.38 -9.89
C VAL A 24 20.61 4.59 -10.80
N LYS A 25 21.37 5.59 -10.37
CA LYS A 25 21.68 6.81 -11.16
C LYS A 25 22.42 6.51 -12.46
N GLN A 26 23.27 5.48 -12.49
CA GLN A 26 23.93 5.00 -13.70
C GLN A 26 22.98 4.27 -14.67
N THR A 27 21.85 3.78 -14.17
CA THR A 27 20.86 3.02 -14.97
C THR A 27 19.72 3.90 -15.47
N GLY A 28 19.42 4.98 -14.76
CA GLY A 28 18.32 5.89 -15.08
C GLY A 28 18.26 7.10 -14.16
N THR A 29 17.20 7.90 -14.31
CA THR A 29 17.05 9.16 -13.57
C THR A 29 16.35 8.92 -12.24
N LEU A 30 17.08 9.04 -11.13
CA LEU A 30 16.50 8.97 -9.78
C LEU A 30 15.60 10.19 -9.53
N ARG A 31 14.32 9.94 -9.22
CA ARG A 31 13.31 10.98 -8.95
C ARG A 31 12.98 11.09 -7.47
N ILE A 32 12.88 9.96 -6.78
CA ILE A 32 12.52 9.90 -5.36
C ILE A 32 13.51 9.04 -4.61
N GLN A 33 13.95 9.52 -3.46
CA GLN A 33 14.62 8.75 -2.44
C GLN A 33 13.96 9.05 -1.09
N LYS A 34 13.42 8.03 -0.42
CA LYS A 34 12.80 8.21 0.91
C LYS A 34 13.06 7.01 1.81
N PRO A 35 13.62 7.19 3.02
CA PRO A 35 13.58 6.16 4.04
C PRO A 35 12.16 6.04 4.61
N VAL A 36 11.68 4.81 4.79
CA VAL A 36 10.36 4.50 5.35
C VAL A 36 10.53 3.49 6.49
N TYR A 37 10.02 3.86 7.66
CA TYR A 37 10.13 3.04 8.86
C TYR A 37 8.89 2.17 9.02
N LEU A 38 9.07 0.88 8.77
CA LEU A 38 8.07 -0.15 9.05
C LEU A 38 8.53 -0.98 10.24
N ASN A 39 7.66 -1.24 11.20
CA ASN A 39 7.89 -2.29 12.18
C ASN A 39 7.68 -3.67 11.52
N ARG A 40 7.96 -4.75 12.25
CA ARG A 40 7.85 -6.11 11.69
C ARG A 40 6.44 -6.41 11.15
N GLN A 41 5.39 -5.91 11.81
CA GLN A 41 4.01 -6.01 11.35
C GLN A 41 3.75 -5.13 10.11
N GLY A 42 4.26 -3.91 10.08
CA GLY A 42 4.17 -3.01 8.94
C GLY A 42 4.79 -3.59 7.68
N LEU A 43 5.99 -4.20 7.80
CA LEU A 43 6.63 -4.87 6.68
C LEU A 43 5.79 -6.07 6.20
N ARG A 44 5.22 -6.85 7.12
CA ARG A 44 4.30 -7.94 6.78
C ARG A 44 3.07 -7.43 6.04
N ASN A 45 2.43 -6.38 6.55
CA ASN A 45 1.25 -5.79 5.93
C ASN A 45 1.56 -5.22 4.55
N TYR A 46 2.70 -4.56 4.40
CA TYR A 46 3.20 -4.09 3.11
C TYR A 46 3.46 -5.25 2.13
N MET A 47 4.15 -6.30 2.57
CA MET A 47 4.43 -7.49 1.74
C MET A 47 3.16 -8.21 1.28
N ILE A 48 2.09 -8.22 2.08
CA ILE A 48 0.79 -8.73 1.64
C ILE A 48 0.24 -7.92 0.45
N GLN A 49 0.47 -6.61 0.40
CA GLN A 49 -0.01 -5.77 -0.70
C GLN A 49 0.72 -6.03 -2.01
N ILE A 50 2.01 -6.37 -1.96
CA ILE A 50 2.84 -6.59 -3.15
C ILE A 50 2.95 -8.07 -3.55
N TYR A 51 2.81 -9.00 -2.60
CA TYR A 51 2.93 -10.45 -2.85
C TYR A 51 1.65 -11.24 -2.57
N GLY A 52 0.57 -10.65 -2.05
CA GLY A 52 -0.61 -11.40 -1.61
C GLY A 52 -1.44 -12.08 -2.72
N GLN A 53 -1.01 -11.97 -3.98
CA GLN A 53 -1.54 -12.75 -5.10
C GLN A 53 -0.70 -14.01 -5.41
N GLU A 54 0.52 -14.09 -4.89
CA GLU A 54 1.42 -15.22 -5.04
C GLU A 54 0.91 -16.44 -4.26
N ARG A 55 1.05 -17.62 -4.83
CA ARG A 55 0.61 -18.88 -4.17
C ARG A 55 1.31 -19.09 -2.82
N TRP A 56 2.61 -18.80 -2.75
CA TRP A 56 3.42 -19.00 -1.55
C TRP A 56 3.07 -18.03 -0.42
N ALA A 57 2.48 -16.87 -0.73
CA ALA A 57 2.09 -15.89 0.30
C ALA A 57 0.95 -16.42 1.17
N GLY A 58 0.12 -17.33 0.65
CA GLY A 58 -1.09 -17.83 1.29
C GLY A 58 -2.33 -17.05 0.86
N SER A 59 -3.32 -16.98 1.74
CA SER A 59 -4.63 -16.39 1.46
C SER A 59 -5.13 -15.58 2.66
N PRO A 60 -6.20 -14.79 2.50
CA PRO A 60 -6.83 -14.12 3.64
C PRO A 60 -7.21 -15.09 4.77
N TYR A 61 -7.65 -16.31 4.44
CA TYR A 61 -8.17 -17.29 5.41
C TYR A 61 -7.09 -17.99 6.23
N ASN A 62 -5.83 -17.98 5.76
CA ASN A 62 -4.69 -18.42 6.55
C ASN A 62 -3.79 -17.25 6.97
N HIS A 63 -4.33 -16.03 6.96
CA HIS A 63 -3.64 -14.80 7.35
C HIS A 63 -2.31 -14.57 6.63
N PHE A 64 -2.23 -15.00 5.37
CA PHE A 64 -1.03 -14.90 4.53
C PHE A 64 0.23 -15.45 5.23
N ARG A 65 0.09 -16.62 5.89
CA ARG A 65 1.14 -17.19 6.75
C ARG A 65 2.53 -17.27 6.08
N GLY A 66 2.58 -17.50 4.77
CA GLY A 66 3.84 -17.62 4.02
C GLY A 66 4.65 -16.33 3.92
N ILE A 67 4.02 -15.16 4.12
CA ILE A 67 4.70 -13.86 4.10
C ILE A 67 5.72 -13.73 5.25
N TRP A 68 5.48 -14.33 6.41
CA TRP A 68 6.37 -14.20 7.56
C TRP A 68 7.79 -14.65 7.27
N ARG A 69 7.97 -15.75 6.53
CA ARG A 69 9.29 -16.20 6.10
C ARG A 69 10.03 -15.12 5.32
N LYS A 70 9.34 -14.38 4.46
CA LYS A 70 9.93 -13.30 3.67
C LYS A 70 10.22 -12.05 4.51
N VAL A 71 9.35 -11.74 5.47
CA VAL A 71 9.56 -10.66 6.45
C VAL A 71 10.84 -10.92 7.24
N ASP A 72 11.00 -12.12 7.79
CA ASP A 72 12.16 -12.48 8.61
C ASP A 72 13.48 -12.40 7.83
N GLN A 73 13.42 -12.62 6.52
CA GLN A 73 14.58 -12.49 5.64
C GLN A 73 14.93 -11.06 5.25
N CYS A 74 14.01 -10.09 5.42
CA CYS A 74 14.15 -8.72 4.92
C CYS A 74 14.08 -7.65 6.03
N TYR A 75 13.73 -8.05 7.25
CA TYR A 75 13.50 -7.16 8.38
C TYR A 75 14.73 -7.03 9.27
N VAL A 76 15.07 -5.79 9.63
CA VAL A 76 15.98 -5.47 10.73
C VAL A 76 15.31 -4.41 11.59
N GLU A 77 15.27 -4.65 12.89
CA GLU A 77 14.60 -3.76 13.84
C GLU A 77 15.17 -2.34 13.80
N LYS A 78 14.28 -1.34 13.84
CA LYS A 78 14.59 0.11 13.81
C LYS A 78 15.41 0.56 12.58
N LYS A 79 15.55 -0.26 11.55
CA LYS A 79 16.18 0.13 10.28
C LYS A 79 15.11 0.41 9.23
N PRO A 80 15.30 1.46 8.40
CA PRO A 80 14.32 1.81 7.38
C PRO A 80 14.41 0.85 6.19
N LEU A 81 13.29 0.74 5.48
CA LEU A 81 13.27 0.37 4.07
C LEU A 81 13.57 1.63 3.26
N HIS A 82 14.44 1.57 2.25
CA HIS A 82 14.68 2.71 1.36
C HIS A 82 13.88 2.57 0.07
N VAL A 83 13.04 3.56 -0.21
CA VAL A 83 12.28 3.68 -1.46
C VAL A 83 13.09 4.51 -2.44
N LEU A 84 13.39 3.92 -3.59
CA LEU A 84 14.03 4.58 -4.72
C LEU A 84 13.07 4.53 -5.91
N ALA A 85 12.54 5.67 -6.34
CA ALA A 85 11.75 5.75 -7.57
C ALA A 85 12.58 6.43 -8.67
N PHE A 86 12.67 5.78 -9.82
CA PHE A 86 13.55 6.23 -10.90
C PHE A 86 12.95 5.92 -12.27
N GLU A 87 13.28 6.74 -13.25
CA GLU A 87 12.87 6.56 -14.62
C GLU A 87 13.93 5.77 -15.39
N CYS A 88 13.50 4.75 -16.13
CA CYS A 88 14.34 3.99 -17.03
C CYS A 88 13.52 3.61 -18.28
N ASP A 89 14.18 3.53 -19.43
CA ASP A 89 13.47 3.30 -20.69
C ASP A 89 13.13 1.82 -20.90
N LYS A 90 14.00 0.91 -20.46
CA LYS A 90 13.90 -0.52 -20.76
C LYS A 90 13.85 -1.35 -19.48
N LEU A 91 12.83 -2.20 -19.34
CA LEU A 91 12.68 -3.12 -18.20
C LEU A 91 13.89 -4.04 -18.03
N ILE A 92 14.53 -4.45 -19.14
CA ILE A 92 15.72 -5.31 -19.10
C ILE A 92 16.88 -4.67 -18.32
N GLU A 93 17.04 -3.34 -18.39
CA GLU A 93 18.09 -2.64 -17.64
C GLU A 93 17.79 -2.59 -16.15
N VAL A 94 16.51 -2.50 -15.77
CA VAL A 94 16.06 -2.62 -14.37
C VAL A 94 16.30 -4.03 -13.84
N VAL A 95 16.05 -5.06 -14.65
CA VAL A 95 16.34 -6.46 -14.30
C VAL A 95 17.85 -6.66 -14.10
N LYS A 96 18.69 -6.17 -15.02
CA LYS A 96 20.16 -6.23 -14.87
C LYS A 96 20.64 -5.48 -13.63
N LEU A 97 20.12 -4.28 -13.37
CA LEU A 97 20.42 -3.51 -12.16
C LEU A 97 20.09 -4.30 -10.89
N LYS A 98 18.91 -4.92 -10.83
CA LYS A 98 18.49 -5.77 -9.70
C LYS A 98 19.47 -6.90 -9.45
N GLU A 99 19.95 -7.58 -10.48
CA GLU A 99 20.95 -8.65 -10.33
C GLU A 99 22.32 -8.13 -9.89
N ARG A 100 22.79 -7.00 -10.44
CA ARG A 100 24.05 -6.37 -9.98
C ARG A 100 24.01 -6.01 -8.49
N ILE A 101 22.90 -5.43 -8.03
CA ILE A 101 22.71 -5.10 -6.60
C ILE A 101 22.70 -6.37 -5.75
N ARG A 102 22.04 -7.45 -6.19
CA ARG A 102 22.04 -8.73 -5.47
C ARG A 102 23.43 -9.34 -5.37
N ALA A 103 24.21 -9.30 -6.45
CA ALA A 103 25.60 -9.76 -6.47
C ALA A 103 26.46 -8.93 -5.51
N TYR A 104 26.29 -7.60 -5.49
CA TYR A 104 26.99 -6.70 -4.57
C TYR A 104 26.62 -6.98 -3.10
N CYS A 105 25.34 -7.13 -2.77
CA CYS A 105 24.88 -7.31 -1.39
C CYS A 105 25.12 -8.71 -0.83
N LYS A 106 25.30 -9.74 -1.69
CA LYS A 106 25.53 -11.16 -1.33
C LYS A 106 24.46 -11.80 -0.42
N ILE A 107 23.26 -11.23 -0.34
CA ILE A 107 22.10 -11.76 0.42
C ILE A 107 20.90 -12.13 -0.48
N GLY A 108 21.14 -12.24 -1.79
CA GLY A 108 20.16 -12.70 -2.77
C GLY A 108 18.89 -11.85 -2.84
N LYS A 109 17.72 -12.48 -3.01
CA LYS A 109 16.41 -11.80 -3.15
C LYS A 109 15.97 -10.98 -1.93
N SER A 110 16.75 -11.01 -0.85
CA SER A 110 16.49 -10.27 0.37
C SER A 110 17.23 -8.95 0.45
N SER A 111 17.94 -8.53 -0.61
CA SER A 111 18.49 -7.18 -0.73
C SER A 111 17.47 -6.16 -1.23
N VAL A 112 16.83 -6.44 -2.36
CA VAL A 112 15.93 -5.51 -3.04
C VAL A 112 14.71 -6.18 -3.69
N HIS A 113 13.65 -5.39 -3.89
CA HIS A 113 12.52 -5.70 -4.76
C HIS A 113 12.23 -4.52 -5.67
N THR A 114 11.87 -4.80 -6.92
CA THR A 114 11.49 -3.79 -7.92
C THR A 114 10.07 -4.04 -8.39
N SER A 115 9.33 -2.98 -8.69
CA SER A 115 8.09 -3.07 -9.46
C SER A 115 8.37 -3.61 -10.86
N ASP A 116 7.54 -4.51 -11.37
CA ASP A 116 7.65 -5.01 -12.74
C ASP A 116 6.67 -4.29 -13.70
N THR A 117 5.62 -3.65 -13.17
CA THR A 117 4.65 -2.85 -13.95
C THR A 117 4.41 -1.46 -13.34
N LYS A 118 3.80 -0.56 -14.13
CA LYS A 118 3.38 0.77 -13.67
C LYS A 118 2.39 0.69 -12.50
N GLU A 119 1.45 -0.25 -12.55
CA GLU A 119 0.44 -0.44 -11.51
C GLU A 119 1.08 -0.87 -10.19
N GLU A 120 2.14 -1.68 -10.24
CA GLU A 120 2.92 -2.03 -9.07
C GLU A 120 3.70 -0.85 -8.52
N ALA A 121 4.37 -0.08 -9.39
CA ALA A 121 5.06 1.14 -9.02
C ALA A 121 4.12 2.13 -8.30
N ASP A 122 2.97 2.44 -8.92
CA ASP A 122 1.96 3.34 -8.37
C ASP A 122 1.43 2.82 -7.01
N ARG A 123 1.20 1.51 -6.89
CA ARG A 123 0.77 0.87 -5.64
C ARG A 123 1.83 1.02 -4.54
N MET A 124 3.10 0.75 -4.86
CA MET A 124 4.20 0.87 -3.90
C MET A 124 4.38 2.30 -3.41
N LEU A 125 4.32 3.29 -4.31
CA LEU A 125 4.43 4.71 -3.94
C LEU A 125 3.29 5.14 -3.02
N ARG A 126 2.04 4.80 -3.33
CA ARG A 126 0.88 5.12 -2.46
C ARG A 126 1.01 4.50 -1.07
N LEU A 127 1.49 3.27 -0.98
CA LEU A 127 1.65 2.58 0.30
C LEU A 127 2.77 3.16 1.17
N LEU A 128 3.90 3.53 0.55
CA LEU A 128 5.13 3.88 1.27
C LEU A 128 5.37 5.38 1.42
N LEU A 129 4.85 6.21 0.51
CA LEU A 129 5.04 7.66 0.59
C LEU A 129 3.97 8.35 1.44
N HIS A 130 2.83 7.70 1.67
CA HIS A 130 1.71 8.24 2.42
C HIS A 130 1.80 7.90 3.92
N LYS A 131 2.00 8.92 4.76
CA LYS A 131 2.25 8.74 6.21
C LYS A 131 1.18 7.91 6.91
N ASN A 132 -0.10 8.27 6.75
CA ASN A 132 -1.19 7.52 7.38
C ASN A 132 -1.26 6.05 6.95
N THR A 133 -0.85 5.74 5.72
CA THR A 133 -0.84 4.35 5.23
C THR A 133 0.28 3.57 5.90
N VAL A 134 1.46 4.18 6.07
CA VAL A 134 2.57 3.61 6.83
C VAL A 134 2.17 3.39 8.30
N ASP A 135 1.57 4.39 8.94
CA ASP A 135 1.10 4.29 10.33
C ASP A 135 0.03 3.20 10.48
N PHE A 136 -0.92 3.14 9.55
CA PHE A 136 -1.92 2.08 9.49
C PHE A 136 -1.28 0.69 9.37
N MET A 137 -0.32 0.51 8.45
CA MET A 137 0.38 -0.76 8.29
C MET A 137 1.13 -1.15 9.56
N ASN A 138 1.73 -0.19 10.27
CA ASN A 138 2.46 -0.44 11.51
C ASN A 138 1.56 -0.77 12.71
N THR A 139 0.28 -0.39 12.70
CA THR A 139 -0.59 -0.44 13.88
C THR A 139 -1.74 -1.45 13.77
N VAL A 140 -2.20 -1.76 12.56
CA VAL A 140 -3.41 -2.56 12.34
C VAL A 140 -3.11 -3.95 11.78
N TRP A 141 -3.97 -4.93 12.11
CA TRP A 141 -3.98 -6.26 11.48
C TRP A 141 -5.15 -6.39 10.50
N PRO A 142 -5.02 -5.91 9.25
CA PRO A 142 -6.17 -5.65 8.38
C PRO A 142 -6.85 -6.91 7.85
N ASP A 143 -6.20 -8.06 7.95
CA ASP A 143 -6.73 -9.38 7.64
C ASP A 143 -7.24 -10.13 8.88
N LYS A 144 -7.38 -9.47 10.04
CA LYS A 144 -8.10 -10.00 11.22
C LYS A 144 -9.46 -10.58 10.84
N TYR A 145 -10.11 -9.97 9.83
CA TYR A 145 -11.34 -10.46 9.23
C TYR A 145 -11.11 -10.90 7.77
N PRO A 146 -10.76 -12.17 7.52
CA PRO A 146 -10.44 -12.69 6.18
C PRO A 146 -11.51 -12.40 5.11
N TYR A 147 -12.78 -12.45 5.52
CA TYR A 147 -13.91 -12.19 4.63
C TYR A 147 -13.90 -10.75 4.11
N LEU A 148 -13.44 -9.77 4.90
CA LEU A 148 -13.37 -8.38 4.47
C LEU A 148 -12.33 -8.26 3.36
N VAL A 149 -11.12 -8.77 3.60
CA VAL A 149 -10.03 -8.76 2.61
C VAL A 149 -10.47 -9.43 1.30
N SER A 150 -11.15 -10.57 1.37
CA SER A 150 -11.67 -11.24 0.18
C SER A 150 -12.67 -10.37 -0.60
N ARG A 151 -13.58 -9.66 0.11
CA ARG A 151 -14.53 -8.74 -0.54
C ARG A 151 -13.83 -7.50 -1.11
N LEU A 152 -12.87 -6.91 -0.39
CA LEU A 152 -12.10 -5.77 -0.87
C LEU A 152 -11.35 -6.12 -2.15
N ARG A 153 -10.73 -7.30 -2.23
CA ARG A 153 -10.09 -7.80 -3.46
C ARG A 153 -11.08 -7.92 -4.62
N LYS A 154 -12.28 -8.48 -4.37
CA LYS A 154 -13.33 -8.58 -5.39
C LYS A 154 -13.82 -7.18 -5.81
N PHE A 155 -13.96 -6.27 -4.87
CA PHE A 155 -14.38 -4.90 -5.10
C PHE A 155 -13.35 -4.13 -5.94
N ALA A 156 -12.07 -4.23 -5.60
CA ALA A 156 -10.97 -3.63 -6.37
C ALA A 156 -10.94 -4.13 -7.83
N LYS A 157 -11.09 -5.44 -8.05
CA LYS A 157 -11.18 -6.02 -9.40
C LYS A 157 -12.38 -5.48 -10.19
N LYS A 158 -13.56 -5.39 -9.56
CA LYS A 158 -14.75 -4.82 -10.20
C LYS A 158 -14.54 -3.35 -10.55
N ARG A 159 -13.97 -2.56 -9.65
CA ARG A 159 -13.62 -1.16 -9.89
C ARG A 159 -12.75 -1.01 -11.14
N GLU A 160 -11.71 -1.84 -11.25
CA GLU A 160 -10.81 -1.86 -12.42
C GLU A 160 -11.55 -2.28 -13.70
N GLN A 161 -12.38 -3.32 -13.65
CA GLN A 161 -13.22 -3.77 -14.77
C GLN A 161 -14.15 -2.66 -15.29
N TYR A 162 -14.77 -1.91 -14.39
CA TYR A 162 -15.63 -0.77 -14.72
C TYR A 162 -14.86 0.53 -14.99
N LYS A 163 -13.52 0.49 -15.00
CA LYS A 163 -12.62 1.64 -15.21
C LYS A 163 -12.93 2.83 -14.29
N ILE A 164 -13.38 2.56 -13.06
CA ILE A 164 -13.66 3.61 -12.07
C ILE A 164 -12.31 4.09 -11.50
N PRO A 165 -11.94 5.37 -11.67
CA PRO A 165 -10.67 5.89 -11.17
C PRO A 165 -10.59 5.82 -9.63
N LEU A 166 -9.37 5.68 -9.08
CA LEU A 166 -9.19 5.55 -7.63
C LEU A 166 -9.39 6.88 -6.89
N GLU A 167 -9.07 7.97 -7.58
CA GLU A 167 -9.32 9.35 -7.22
C GLU A 167 -10.81 9.62 -7.01
N ASP A 168 -11.67 8.91 -7.75
CA ASP A 168 -13.12 9.13 -7.75
C ASP A 168 -13.88 8.31 -6.73
N LEU A 169 -13.19 7.49 -5.92
CA LEU A 169 -13.83 6.57 -5.01
C LEU A 169 -13.11 6.51 -3.67
N VAL A 170 -13.86 6.58 -2.57
CA VAL A 170 -13.33 6.40 -1.21
C VAL A 170 -14.21 5.48 -0.37
N LEU A 171 -13.59 4.54 0.34
CA LEU A 171 -14.26 3.66 1.29
C LEU A 171 -14.35 4.31 2.67
N ILE A 172 -15.47 4.10 3.35
CA ILE A 172 -15.82 4.81 4.57
C ILE A 172 -16.54 3.91 5.59
N SER A 173 -16.93 4.49 6.73
CA SER A 173 -17.91 3.93 7.69
C SER A 173 -17.55 2.49 8.11
N GLU A 174 -18.47 1.54 7.91
CA GLU A 174 -18.32 0.14 8.33
C GLU A 174 -17.08 -0.55 7.74
N SER A 175 -16.66 -0.17 6.52
CA SER A 175 -15.44 -0.67 5.90
C SER A 175 -14.21 -0.28 6.72
N VAL A 176 -14.15 0.97 7.17
CA VAL A 176 -13.03 1.52 7.95
C VAL A 176 -13.00 0.89 9.34
N PHE A 177 -14.12 0.86 10.06
CA PHE A 177 -14.17 0.21 11.39
C PHE A 177 -13.79 -1.27 11.34
N THR A 178 -14.21 -1.98 10.30
CA THR A 178 -13.85 -3.40 10.14
C THR A 178 -12.39 -3.57 9.76
N LEU A 179 -11.86 -2.70 8.89
CA LEU A 179 -10.45 -2.74 8.49
C LEU A 179 -9.52 -2.49 9.68
N TYR A 180 -9.88 -1.56 10.57
CA TYR A 180 -9.16 -1.28 11.82
C TYR A 180 -9.44 -2.31 12.93
N GLY A 181 -10.22 -3.37 12.64
CA GLY A 181 -10.48 -4.45 13.59
C GLY A 181 -11.42 -4.08 14.75
N LYS A 182 -12.08 -2.91 14.69
CA LYS A 182 -12.94 -2.34 15.75
C LYS A 182 -14.36 -2.91 15.76
N LYS A 183 -14.92 -3.22 14.58
CA LYS A 183 -16.26 -3.84 14.45
C LYS A 183 -16.21 -4.98 13.44
N ARG A 184 -16.95 -6.06 13.66
CA ARG A 184 -17.04 -7.16 12.68
C ARG A 184 -18.23 -6.94 11.76
N LYS A 185 -18.08 -6.10 10.74
CA LYS A 185 -19.17 -5.79 9.80
C LYS A 185 -18.88 -6.36 8.43
N ARG A 186 -19.94 -6.75 7.72
CA ARG A 186 -19.85 -7.46 6.43
C ARG A 186 -19.98 -6.53 5.23
N LYS A 187 -20.51 -5.33 5.43
CA LYS A 187 -20.83 -4.38 4.36
C LYS A 187 -19.59 -3.59 3.95
N ILE A 188 -19.49 -3.29 2.66
CA ILE A 188 -18.56 -2.28 2.16
C ILE A 188 -19.40 -1.03 1.89
N SER A 189 -18.98 0.09 2.46
CA SER A 189 -19.54 1.42 2.21
C SER A 189 -18.51 2.28 1.50
N TRP A 190 -18.94 3.00 0.44
CA TRP A 190 -18.08 3.85 -0.37
C TRP A 190 -18.84 5.06 -0.93
N ILE A 191 -18.09 6.10 -1.32
CA ILE A 191 -18.59 7.33 -1.93
C ILE A 191 -17.83 7.57 -3.22
N THR A 192 -18.51 8.14 -4.21
CA THR A 192 -17.88 8.65 -5.43
C THR A 192 -18.09 10.15 -5.57
N ARG A 193 -17.31 10.81 -6.45
CA ARG A 193 -17.50 12.25 -6.76
C ARG A 193 -18.94 12.59 -7.19
N ASN A 194 -19.62 11.64 -7.83
CA ASN A 194 -20.97 11.81 -8.38
C ASN A 194 -22.07 11.34 -7.41
N GLY A 195 -21.70 10.96 -6.19
CA GLY A 195 -22.66 10.59 -5.15
C GLY A 195 -22.31 9.33 -4.40
N TYR A 196 -23.15 9.06 -3.41
CA TYR A 196 -23.00 7.99 -2.44
C TYR A 196 -23.53 6.65 -2.96
N HIS A 197 -22.81 5.56 -2.69
CA HIS A 197 -23.27 4.21 -3.05
C HIS A 197 -23.05 3.21 -1.90
N THR A 198 -24.12 2.53 -1.48
CA THR A 198 -24.01 1.36 -0.58
C THR A 198 -24.85 0.19 -1.02
N THR A 199 -24.43 -0.97 -0.51
CA THR A 199 -25.34 -2.08 -0.25
C THR A 199 -25.92 -1.91 1.18
N ASN A 200 -27.03 -1.16 1.31
CA ASN A 200 -27.88 -0.93 2.51
C ASN A 200 -27.23 -0.33 3.77
N ILE A 201 -27.64 0.89 4.15
CA ILE A 201 -27.27 1.57 5.42
C ILE A 201 -28.39 1.51 6.46
N GLU A 202 -27.99 1.34 7.72
CA GLU A 202 -28.77 1.69 8.92
C GLU A 202 -28.76 3.20 9.15
N LYS A 203 -29.96 3.78 9.34
CA LYS A 203 -30.26 5.20 9.58
C LYS A 203 -29.26 5.92 10.49
N TYR A 204 -28.32 6.67 9.92
CA TYR A 204 -27.70 7.84 10.55
C TYR A 204 -27.68 8.98 9.54
N ASN A 205 -27.64 10.22 10.03
CA ASN A 205 -27.99 11.49 9.35
C ASN A 205 -27.37 11.64 7.93
N LYS A 206 -28.00 10.96 6.95
CA LYS A 206 -27.40 10.56 5.68
C LYS A 206 -26.99 11.75 4.83
N LYS A 207 -27.83 12.77 4.76
CA LYS A 207 -27.62 13.93 3.89
C LYS A 207 -26.43 14.79 4.29
N GLU A 208 -26.26 15.06 5.58
CA GLU A 208 -25.17 15.93 6.06
C GLU A 208 -23.81 15.23 5.92
N PHE A 209 -23.75 13.94 6.27
CA PHE A 209 -22.56 13.12 6.14
C PHE A 209 -22.17 12.88 4.66
N GLU A 210 -23.16 12.65 3.79
CA GLU A 210 -22.95 12.55 2.34
C GLU A 210 -22.45 13.86 1.72
N ALA A 211 -23.01 15.01 2.12
CA ALA A 211 -22.57 16.32 1.65
C ALA A 211 -21.12 16.59 2.05
N LYS A 212 -20.78 16.42 3.34
CA LYS A 212 -19.42 16.61 3.86
C LYS A 212 -18.38 15.77 3.12
N ILE A 213 -18.66 14.48 2.87
CA ILE A 213 -17.70 13.62 2.14
C ILE A 213 -17.69 13.88 0.63
N THR A 214 -18.83 14.27 0.03
CA THR A 214 -18.88 14.61 -1.39
C THR A 214 -18.07 15.87 -1.67
N ASP A 215 -18.17 16.88 -0.81
CA ASP A 215 -17.36 18.09 -0.89
C ASP A 215 -15.87 17.78 -0.65
N LEU A 216 -15.58 16.86 0.27
CA LEU A 216 -14.23 16.31 0.48
C LEU A 216 -13.59 15.70 -0.78
N LEU A 217 -14.38 15.01 -1.60
CA LEU A 217 -13.90 14.40 -2.84
C LEU A 217 -13.63 15.46 -3.93
N LYS A 218 -14.20 16.66 -3.79
CA LYS A 218 -13.93 17.82 -4.65
C LYS A 218 -12.68 18.59 -4.18
N GLU A 219 -12.37 18.55 -2.89
CA GLU A 219 -11.19 19.18 -2.30
C GLU A 219 -9.94 18.27 -2.35
N THR A 220 -9.14 18.42 -3.40
CA THR A 220 -7.95 17.59 -3.68
C THR A 220 -6.93 17.59 -2.53
N ALA A 221 -6.75 18.71 -1.83
CA ALA A 221 -5.79 18.84 -0.73
C ALA A 221 -6.20 18.09 0.54
N PHE A 222 -7.51 17.93 0.81
CA PHE A 222 -8.00 17.20 1.98
C PHE A 222 -7.70 15.69 1.87
N LEU A 223 -7.74 15.15 0.66
CA LEU A 223 -7.61 13.73 0.39
C LEU A 223 -6.22 13.16 0.67
N GLU A 224 -5.17 13.99 0.73
CA GLU A 224 -3.81 13.49 1.01
C GLU A 224 -3.52 13.33 2.51
N GLU A 225 -4.23 14.06 3.37
CA GLU A 225 -3.97 13.99 4.82
C GLU A 225 -4.93 13.07 5.57
N ASN A 226 -6.03 12.66 4.94
CA ASN A 226 -7.13 11.95 5.61
C ASN A 226 -7.50 10.63 4.96
N VAL A 227 -6.61 10.07 4.14
CA VAL A 227 -6.79 8.73 3.55
C VAL A 227 -5.71 7.75 3.95
N ILE A 228 -6.01 6.48 3.73
CA ILE A 228 -5.06 5.37 3.69
C ILE A 228 -5.32 4.53 2.44
N TYR A 229 -4.30 3.77 2.03
CA TYR A 229 -4.41 2.83 0.91
C TYR A 229 -4.30 1.38 1.37
N PHE A 230 -5.21 0.53 0.89
CA PHE A 230 -5.19 -0.90 1.14
C PHE A 230 -5.90 -1.66 0.01
N TRP A 231 -5.27 -2.71 -0.54
CA TRP A 231 -5.71 -3.50 -1.70
C TRP A 231 -6.10 -2.66 -2.92
N ASN A 232 -5.28 -1.66 -3.27
CA ASN A 232 -5.55 -0.73 -4.37
C ASN A 232 -6.89 0.02 -4.22
N LEU A 233 -7.32 0.23 -2.98
CA LEU A 233 -8.49 1.01 -2.61
C LEU A 233 -8.09 2.13 -1.65
N LYS A 234 -8.81 3.24 -1.74
CA LYS A 234 -8.63 4.44 -0.91
C LYS A 234 -9.67 4.41 0.20
N PHE A 235 -9.26 4.57 1.44
CA PHE A 235 -10.14 4.65 2.60
C PHE A 235 -9.95 5.96 3.32
N VAL A 236 -11.00 6.50 3.92
CA VAL A 236 -10.86 7.54 4.94
C VAL A 236 -10.14 6.98 6.17
N THR A 237 -9.30 7.79 6.82
CA THR A 237 -8.66 7.43 8.09
C THR A 237 -9.69 7.21 9.19
N LEU A 238 -9.40 6.33 10.15
CA LEU A 238 -10.29 6.14 11.30
C LEU A 238 -10.43 7.44 12.11
N LYS A 239 -9.35 8.22 12.24
CA LYS A 239 -9.34 9.51 12.93
C LYS A 239 -10.39 10.46 12.34
N TYR A 240 -10.33 10.71 11.03
CA TYR A 240 -11.26 11.62 10.38
C TYR A 240 -12.71 11.14 10.49
N LEU A 241 -12.93 9.83 10.32
CA LEU A 241 -14.27 9.25 10.48
C LEU A 241 -14.87 9.48 11.88
N LEU A 242 -14.05 9.56 12.93
CA LEU A 242 -14.50 9.84 14.29
C LEU A 242 -14.72 11.33 14.56
N GLU A 243 -14.13 12.23 13.78
CA GLU A 243 -14.30 13.70 13.93
C GLU A 243 -15.60 14.19 13.29
N ILE A 244 -16.13 13.47 12.30
CA ILE A 244 -17.31 13.85 11.53
C ILE A 244 -18.61 13.12 11.94
N VAL A 245 -18.53 12.23 12.93
CA VAL A 245 -19.65 11.46 13.49
C VAL A 245 -19.97 11.97 14.88
#